data_AF-A0AAD6E9A4-F1
#
_entry.id   AF-A0AAD6E9A4-F1
#
_cell.length_a   1.000
_cell.length_b   1.000
_cell.length_c   1.000
_cell.angle_alpha   90.00
_cell.angle_beta   90.00
_cell.angle_gamma   90.00
#
_symmetry.space_group_name_H-M   'P 1'
#
loop_
_entity.id
_entity.type
_entity.pdbx_description
1 polymer ?
#
loop_
_entity_poly.entity_id
_entity_poly.type
_entity_poly.pdbx_seq_one_letter_code
_entity_poly.pdbx_strand_id
1 'polypeptide(L)'
;MKVFVAIPTVLVFVGLSICQNTCTADDVLNSLNAVEHYADKMQSVTDSSSDNIDPSAPIFKNFESQTKHFNEDLQCTFNTTPVEQTAICSAYEKFAMSQLGYLHVADGRAFYEKNGHGDNAVKMHGYILQSQHALENYTIQAKAAAASCVDRIETAYTPLGRQLKRLLEAYPGTA
;
A
#
# COMPACT_ATOMS: atom_id res chain seq x y z
N MET A 1 63.13 3.42 13.88
CA MET A 1 61.99 2.50 13.64
C MET A 1 60.73 3.32 13.39
N LYS A 2 60.17 3.27 12.18
CA LYS A 2 58.84 3.81 11.86
C LYS A 2 58.05 2.65 11.27
N VAL A 3 57.06 2.17 12.00
CA VAL A 3 56.20 1.05 11.61
C VAL A 3 55.11 1.60 10.70
N PHE A 4 55.12 1.19 9.44
CA PHE A 4 54.00 1.37 8.53
C PHE A 4 52.94 0.33 8.87
N VAL A 5 51.82 0.78 9.44
CA VAL A 5 50.63 -0.06 9.60
C VAL A 5 49.86 0.02 8.29
N ALA A 6 49.97 -1.01 7.46
CA ALA A 6 49.05 -1.22 6.36
C ALA A 6 47.72 -1.72 6.94
N ILE A 7 46.67 -0.92 6.80
CA ILE A 7 45.30 -1.34 7.11
C ILE A 7 44.84 -2.20 5.92
N PRO A 8 44.56 -3.49 6.09
CA PRO A 8 43.92 -4.26 5.03
C PRO A 8 42.45 -3.83 4.99
N THR A 9 42.09 -3.05 3.98
CA THR A 9 40.70 -2.92 3.54
C THR A 9 40.22 -4.30 3.10
N VAL A 10 39.61 -5.02 4.03
CA VAL A 10 38.77 -6.16 3.72
C VAL A 10 37.52 -5.60 3.05
N LEU A 11 37.54 -5.54 1.73
CA LEU A 11 36.32 -5.50 0.92
C LEU A 11 35.59 -6.82 1.20
N VAL A 12 34.82 -6.84 2.28
CA VAL A 12 33.79 -7.87 2.47
C VAL A 12 32.73 -7.56 1.42
N PHE A 13 32.89 -8.16 0.24
CA PHE A 13 31.74 -8.52 -0.57
C PHE A 13 30.95 -9.49 0.30
N VAL A 14 30.01 -8.93 1.09
CA VAL A 14 28.90 -9.70 1.62
C VAL A 14 28.12 -10.07 0.38
N GLY A 15 28.49 -11.21 -0.22
CA GLY A 15 27.61 -11.96 -1.08
C GLY A 15 26.44 -12.39 -0.21
N LEU A 16 25.52 -11.46 0.05
CA LEU A 16 24.13 -11.81 0.26
C LEU A 16 23.76 -12.55 -1.02
N SER A 17 23.83 -13.88 -0.95
CA SER A 17 23.02 -14.74 -1.79
C SER A 17 21.59 -14.30 -1.54
N ILE A 18 21.14 -13.27 -2.27
CA ILE A 18 19.74 -12.92 -2.37
C ILE A 18 19.14 -14.18 -2.97
N CYS A 19 18.50 -15.02 -2.17
CA CYS A 19 17.54 -15.95 -2.70
C CYS A 19 16.57 -15.08 -3.50
N GLN A 20 16.73 -15.03 -4.82
CA GLN A 20 15.79 -14.36 -5.69
C GLN A 20 14.51 -15.19 -5.65
N ASN A 21 13.71 -14.96 -4.60
CA ASN A 21 12.35 -15.46 -4.57
C ASN A 21 11.70 -14.91 -5.84
N THR A 22 11.29 -15.82 -6.72
CA THR A 22 10.60 -15.46 -7.95
C THR A 22 9.13 -15.59 -7.67
N CYS A 23 8.38 -14.49 -7.82
CA CYS A 23 6.93 -14.54 -7.75
C CYS A 23 6.36 -15.03 -9.08
N THR A 24 5.34 -15.86 -8.98
CA THR A 24 4.50 -16.27 -10.09
C THR A 24 3.40 -15.23 -10.33
N ALA A 25 2.70 -15.34 -11.46
CA ALA A 25 1.52 -14.52 -11.69
C ALA A 25 0.43 -14.77 -10.65
N ASP A 26 0.28 -16.00 -10.19
CA ASP A 26 -0.69 -16.37 -9.16
C ASP A 26 -0.39 -15.68 -7.83
N ASP A 27 0.87 -15.52 -7.45
CA ASP A 27 1.26 -14.78 -6.23
C ASP A 27 0.80 -13.32 -6.30
N VAL A 28 0.98 -12.68 -7.46
CA VAL A 28 0.54 -11.30 -7.70
C VAL A 28 -0.98 -11.19 -7.67
N LEU A 29 -1.69 -12.10 -8.34
CA LEU A 29 -3.15 -12.12 -8.37
C LEU A 29 -3.74 -12.40 -6.98
N ASN A 30 -3.15 -13.32 -6.22
CA ASN A 30 -3.57 -13.62 -4.85
C ASN A 30 -3.36 -12.44 -3.92
N SER A 31 -2.22 -11.74 -4.04
CA SER A 31 -1.97 -10.52 -3.26
C SER A 31 -2.99 -9.42 -3.60
N LEU A 32 -3.24 -9.15 -4.88
CA LEU A 32 -4.25 -8.16 -5.31
C LEU A 32 -5.66 -8.50 -4.77
N ASN A 33 -6.08 -9.76 -4.90
CA ASN A 33 -7.37 -10.22 -4.39
C ASN A 33 -7.48 -10.14 -2.86
N ALA A 34 -6.39 -10.46 -2.14
CA ALA A 34 -6.36 -10.38 -0.68
C ALA A 34 -6.57 -8.94 -0.22
N VAL A 35 -5.92 -7.97 -0.88
CA VAL A 35 -6.08 -6.55 -0.53
C VAL A 35 -7.45 -6.00 -0.95
N GLU A 36 -8.00 -6.45 -2.07
CA GLU A 36 -9.37 -6.10 -2.51
C GLU A 36 -10.42 -6.47 -1.44
N HIS A 37 -10.29 -7.65 -0.82
CA HIS A 37 -11.20 -8.07 0.26
C HIS A 37 -11.23 -7.10 1.45
N TYR A 38 -10.09 -6.49 1.79
CA TYR A 38 -10.00 -5.50 2.87
C TYR A 38 -10.68 -4.18 2.50
N ALA A 39 -10.61 -3.77 1.23
CA ALA A 39 -11.34 -2.60 0.74
C ALA A 39 -12.86 -2.81 0.83
N ASP A 40 -13.36 -3.95 0.36
CA ASP A 40 -14.79 -4.28 0.39
C ASP A 40 -15.35 -4.31 1.81
N LYS A 41 -14.57 -4.86 2.75
CA LYS A 41 -14.97 -4.95 4.16
C LYS A 41 -15.12 -3.58 4.82
N MET A 42 -14.43 -2.55 4.32
CA MET A 42 -14.46 -1.22 4.94
C MET A 42 -15.84 -0.56 4.87
N GLN A 43 -16.55 -0.74 3.76
CA GLN A 43 -17.90 -0.20 3.58
C GLN A 43 -18.83 -0.68 4.70
N SER A 44 -18.76 -1.97 5.07
CA SER A 44 -19.58 -2.53 6.15
C SER A 44 -19.27 -1.94 7.54
N VAL A 45 -18.02 -1.53 7.77
CA VAL A 45 -17.56 -0.95 9.04
C VAL A 45 -18.11 0.47 9.20
N THR A 46 -18.15 1.26 8.13
CA THR A 46 -18.71 2.62 8.17
C THR A 46 -20.23 2.62 8.16
N ASP A 47 -20.87 1.69 7.44
CA ASP A 47 -22.34 1.60 7.42
C ASP A 47 -22.92 1.20 8.78
N SER A 48 -22.14 0.50 9.61
CA SER A 48 -22.49 0.16 11.00
C SER A 48 -22.07 1.22 12.02
N SER A 49 -21.35 2.26 11.60
CA SER A 49 -21.03 3.39 12.47
C SER A 49 -22.29 4.23 12.72
N SER A 50 -22.51 4.57 13.99
CA SER A 50 -23.60 5.46 14.43
C SER A 50 -22.99 6.69 15.08
N ASP A 51 -23.78 7.73 15.32
CA ASP A 51 -23.33 8.97 15.99
C ASP A 51 -22.59 8.72 17.33
N ASN A 52 -22.72 7.54 17.94
CA ASN A 52 -22.13 7.19 19.25
C ASN A 52 -21.01 6.14 19.20
N ILE A 53 -20.67 5.58 18.03
CA ILE A 53 -19.61 4.55 17.91
C ILE A 53 -18.50 5.11 17.03
N ASP A 54 -17.34 5.36 17.63
CA ASP A 54 -16.14 5.79 16.89
C ASP A 54 -15.64 4.67 15.96
N PRO A 55 -15.69 4.85 14.62
CA PRO A 55 -15.21 3.86 13.69
C PRO A 55 -13.68 3.90 13.51
N SER A 56 -12.95 4.78 14.23
CA SER A 56 -11.49 4.94 14.06
C SER A 56 -10.73 3.63 14.21
N ALA A 57 -11.00 2.85 15.25
CA ALA A 57 -10.28 1.61 15.52
C ALA A 57 -10.34 0.59 14.36
N PRO A 58 -11.53 0.24 13.83
CA PRO A 58 -11.58 -0.65 12.67
C PRO A 58 -11.07 -0.01 11.37
N ILE A 59 -11.15 1.32 11.19
CA ILE A 59 -10.50 2.02 10.06
C ILE A 59 -8.97 1.85 10.13
N PHE A 60 -8.37 2.14 11.29
CA PHE A 60 -6.93 2.04 11.51
C PHE A 60 -6.42 0.63 11.28
N LYS A 61 -7.10 -0.37 11.84
CA LYS A 61 -6.75 -1.78 11.64
C LYS A 61 -6.79 -2.18 10.16
N ASN A 62 -7.69 -1.60 9.38
CA ASN A 62 -7.77 -1.86 7.95
C ASN A 62 -6.56 -1.26 7.21
N PHE A 63 -6.21 0.01 7.49
CA PHE A 63 -4.99 0.63 6.96
C PHE A 63 -3.74 -0.19 7.31
N GLU A 64 -3.59 -0.65 8.55
CA GLU A 64 -2.47 -1.49 8.97
C GLU A 64 -2.40 -2.79 8.17
N SER A 65 -3.54 -3.48 8.04
CA SER A 65 -3.60 -4.78 7.34
C SER A 65 -3.25 -4.65 5.87
N GLN A 66 -3.77 -3.64 5.17
CA GLN A 66 -3.44 -3.42 3.76
C GLN A 66 -1.99 -2.98 3.57
N THR A 67 -1.51 -2.07 4.42
CA THR A 67 -0.11 -1.60 4.39
C THR A 67 0.88 -2.76 4.61
N LYS A 68 0.52 -3.75 5.43
CA LYS A 68 1.29 -4.97 5.59
C LYS A 68 1.42 -5.74 4.28
N HIS A 69 0.29 -6.02 3.61
CA HIS A 69 0.28 -6.71 2.31
C HIS A 69 1.10 -5.97 1.25
N PHE A 70 0.94 -4.64 1.17
CA PHE A 70 1.72 -3.81 0.24
C PHE A 70 3.24 -3.91 0.45
N ASN A 71 3.68 -4.05 1.70
CA ASN A 71 5.10 -4.15 2.02
C ASN A 71 5.65 -5.57 1.89
N GLU A 72 4.85 -6.61 2.14
CA GLU A 72 5.35 -7.98 2.30
C GLU A 72 5.18 -8.85 1.05
N ASP A 73 4.07 -8.74 0.32
CA ASP A 73 3.64 -9.81 -0.61
C ASP A 73 4.51 -9.91 -1.89
N LEU A 74 5.02 -8.80 -2.41
CA LEU A 74 5.64 -8.73 -3.75
C LEU A 74 7.13 -8.34 -3.74
N GLN A 75 7.85 -8.67 -2.66
CA GLN A 75 9.30 -8.43 -2.54
C GLN A 75 10.11 -9.53 -3.25
N CYS A 76 9.99 -9.61 -4.58
CA CYS A 76 10.47 -10.72 -5.40
C CYS A 76 10.82 -10.30 -6.83
N THR A 77 11.49 -11.18 -7.58
CA THR A 77 11.67 -11.03 -9.03
C THR A 77 10.49 -11.65 -9.79
N PHE A 78 10.16 -11.15 -10.98
CA PHE A 78 9.02 -11.63 -11.77
C PHE A 78 9.48 -12.26 -13.09
N ASN A 79 8.84 -13.37 -13.46
CA ASN A 79 9.01 -14.02 -14.76
C ASN A 79 7.64 -14.42 -15.33
N THR A 80 6.87 -13.41 -15.76
CA THR A 80 5.48 -13.55 -16.21
C THR A 80 5.40 -13.51 -17.74
N THR A 81 4.57 -14.39 -18.31
CA THR A 81 4.21 -14.42 -19.73
C THR A 81 3.28 -13.26 -20.11
N PRO A 82 3.17 -12.87 -21.40
CA PRO A 82 2.27 -11.79 -21.82
C PRO A 82 0.79 -11.98 -21.44
N VAL A 83 0.32 -13.24 -21.40
CA VAL A 83 -1.05 -13.58 -20.99
C VAL A 83 -1.24 -13.30 -19.49
N GLU A 84 -0.29 -13.73 -18.67
CA GLU A 84 -0.29 -13.47 -17.23
C GLU A 84 -0.20 -11.97 -16.91
N GLN A 85 0.66 -11.24 -17.62
CA GLN A 85 0.77 -9.78 -17.47
C GLN A 85 -0.57 -9.08 -17.76
N THR A 86 -1.30 -9.53 -18.79
CA THR A 86 -2.64 -9.00 -19.11
C THR A 86 -3.65 -9.28 -17.99
N ALA A 87 -3.59 -10.46 -17.37
CA ALA A 87 -4.43 -10.82 -16.24
C ALA A 87 -4.10 -9.96 -15.01
N ILE A 88 -2.81 -9.79 -14.69
CA ILE A 88 -2.34 -8.93 -13.59
C ILE A 88 -2.82 -7.50 -13.77
N CYS A 89 -2.67 -6.90 -14.97
CA CYS A 89 -3.15 -5.54 -15.22
C CYS A 89 -4.66 -5.40 -15.03
N SER A 90 -5.44 -6.38 -15.47
CA SER A 90 -6.90 -6.38 -15.30
C SER A 90 -7.32 -6.56 -13.84
N ALA A 91 -6.57 -7.35 -13.07
CA ALA A 91 -6.75 -7.48 -11.63
C ALA A 91 -6.38 -6.18 -10.90
N TYR A 92 -5.28 -5.54 -11.29
CA TYR A 92 -4.85 -4.27 -10.70
C TYR A 92 -5.88 -3.15 -10.93
N GLU A 93 -6.51 -3.08 -12.11
CA GLU A 93 -7.58 -2.12 -12.38
C GLU A 93 -8.79 -2.30 -11.44
N LYS A 94 -9.19 -3.55 -11.18
CA LYS A 94 -10.26 -3.87 -10.22
C LYS A 94 -9.87 -3.49 -8.81
N PHE A 95 -8.69 -3.95 -8.38
CA PHE A 95 -8.09 -3.56 -7.11
C PHE A 95 -8.10 -2.04 -6.93
N ALA A 96 -7.66 -1.29 -7.94
CA ALA A 96 -7.59 0.16 -7.86
C ALA A 96 -8.97 0.82 -7.71
N MET A 97 -9.99 0.28 -8.38
CA MET A 97 -11.36 0.75 -8.23
C MET A 97 -11.91 0.49 -6.82
N SER A 98 -11.69 -0.71 -6.26
CA SER A 98 -12.13 -1.05 -4.90
C SER A 98 -11.42 -0.19 -3.85
N GLN A 99 -10.12 0.08 -4.04
CA GLN A 99 -9.34 0.97 -3.19
C GLN A 99 -9.84 2.42 -3.19
N LEU A 100 -10.32 2.94 -4.33
CA LEU A 100 -10.92 4.28 -4.37
C LEU A 100 -12.19 4.36 -3.52
N GLY A 101 -13.05 3.34 -3.61
CA GLY A 101 -14.25 3.23 -2.77
C GLY A 101 -13.87 3.22 -1.28
N TYR A 102 -12.91 2.37 -0.92
CA TYR A 102 -12.34 2.31 0.44
C TYR A 102 -11.86 3.68 0.96
N LEU A 103 -11.03 4.39 0.18
CA LEU A 103 -10.46 5.66 0.60
C LEU A 103 -11.52 6.78 0.71
N HIS A 104 -12.58 6.72 -0.10
CA HIS A 104 -13.71 7.63 0.04
C HIS A 104 -14.45 7.41 1.35
N VAL A 105 -14.70 6.15 1.69
CA VAL A 105 -15.35 5.72 2.93
C VAL A 105 -14.52 6.06 4.17
N ALA A 106 -13.20 5.98 4.08
CA ALA A 106 -12.28 6.32 5.16
C ALA A 106 -12.21 7.84 5.48
N ASP A 107 -12.78 8.72 4.63
CA ASP A 107 -12.85 10.17 4.91
C ASP A 107 -13.89 10.50 5.99
N GLY A 108 -13.55 10.20 7.25
CA GLY A 108 -14.38 10.42 8.43
C GLY A 108 -14.26 11.79 9.08
N ARG A 109 -13.72 12.82 8.42
CA ARG A 109 -13.38 14.11 9.07
C ARG A 109 -14.55 14.76 9.78
N ALA A 110 -15.70 14.85 9.11
CA ALA A 110 -16.91 15.44 9.69
C ALA A 110 -17.35 14.70 10.97
N PHE A 111 -17.11 13.38 11.04
CA PHE A 111 -17.37 12.57 12.23
C PHE A 111 -16.36 12.88 13.36
N TYR A 112 -15.06 12.96 13.05
CA TYR A 112 -14.03 13.25 14.05
C TYR A 112 -14.14 14.65 14.64
N GLU A 113 -14.46 15.66 13.81
CA GLU A 113 -14.70 17.03 14.23
C GLU A 113 -15.93 17.13 15.15
N LYS A 114 -17.05 16.51 14.76
CA LYS A 114 -18.32 16.54 15.52
C LYS A 114 -18.20 15.88 16.90
N ASN A 115 -17.36 14.85 17.04
CA ASN A 115 -17.26 14.05 18.26
C ASN A 115 -16.01 14.33 19.11
N GLY A 116 -15.23 15.37 18.78
CA GLY A 116 -14.06 15.76 19.58
C GLY A 116 -12.90 14.77 19.54
N HIS A 117 -12.76 14.01 18.45
CA HIS A 117 -11.73 12.98 18.28
C HIS A 117 -10.50 13.51 17.53
N GLY A 118 -10.00 14.70 17.89
CA GLY A 118 -8.85 15.35 17.23
C GLY A 118 -7.58 14.50 17.20
N ASP A 119 -7.27 13.78 18.28
CA ASP A 119 -6.13 12.84 18.34
C ASP A 119 -6.24 11.72 17.30
N ASN A 120 -7.46 11.27 16.97
CA ASN A 120 -7.67 10.25 15.95
C ASN A 120 -7.48 10.83 14.54
N ALA A 121 -7.77 12.11 14.33
CA ALA A 121 -7.45 12.79 13.07
C ALA A 121 -5.93 12.88 12.84
N VAL A 122 -5.15 13.16 13.89
CA VAL A 122 -3.68 13.13 13.82
C VAL A 122 -3.15 11.72 13.54
N LYS A 123 -3.70 10.69 14.22
CA LYS A 123 -3.32 9.29 13.94
C LYS A 123 -3.67 8.86 12.53
N MET A 124 -4.83 9.29 12.02
CA MET A 124 -5.28 8.99 10.65
C MET A 124 -4.26 9.48 9.62
N HIS A 125 -3.68 10.67 9.80
CA HIS A 125 -2.60 11.16 8.94
C HIS A 125 -1.45 10.15 8.83
N GLY A 126 -0.99 9.63 9.96
CA GLY A 126 0.10 8.63 9.99
C GLY A 126 -0.23 7.36 9.22
N TYR A 127 -1.45 6.84 9.36
CA TYR A 127 -1.90 5.67 8.61
C TYR A 127 -2.01 5.93 7.12
N ILE A 128 -2.60 7.06 6.71
CA ILE A 128 -2.70 7.44 5.28
C ILE A 128 -1.31 7.56 4.67
N LEU A 129 -0.36 8.20 5.39
CA LEU A 129 0.99 8.43 4.89
C LEU A 129 1.75 7.11 4.68
N GLN A 130 1.68 6.21 5.66
CA GLN A 130 2.30 4.89 5.55
C GLN A 130 1.69 4.08 4.40
N SER A 131 0.36 4.11 4.27
CA SER A 131 -0.35 3.39 3.22
C SER A 131 -0.04 3.97 1.84
N GLN A 132 0.13 5.29 1.71
CA GLN A 132 0.55 5.92 0.45
C GLN A 132 1.93 5.41 0.00
N HIS A 133 2.93 5.46 0.88
CA HIS A 133 4.27 4.99 0.53
C HIS A 133 4.31 3.49 0.22
N ALA A 134 3.57 2.69 0.98
CA ALA A 134 3.48 1.26 0.73
C ALA A 134 2.80 0.96 -0.61
N LEU A 135 1.69 1.65 -0.93
CA LEU A 135 0.99 1.50 -2.20
C LEU A 135 1.84 1.96 -3.40
N GLU A 136 2.61 3.04 -3.26
CA GLU A 136 3.57 3.50 -4.28
C GLU A 136 4.57 2.39 -4.61
N ASN A 137 5.20 1.80 -3.60
CA ASN A 137 6.14 0.69 -3.76
C ASN A 137 5.46 -0.56 -4.35
N TYR A 138 4.30 -0.93 -3.84
CA TYR A 138 3.52 -2.06 -4.34
C TYR A 138 3.14 -1.91 -5.81
N THR A 139 2.80 -0.68 -6.23
CA THR A 139 2.50 -0.35 -7.63
C THR A 139 3.72 -0.49 -8.53
N ILE A 140 4.92 -0.16 -8.04
CA ILE A 140 6.17 -0.41 -8.76
C ILE A 140 6.36 -1.92 -8.98
N GLN A 141 6.10 -2.74 -7.96
CA GLN A 141 6.19 -4.20 -8.10
C GLN A 141 5.16 -4.76 -9.08
N ALA A 142 3.90 -4.30 -9.02
CA ALA A 142 2.87 -4.69 -9.98
C ALA A 142 3.24 -4.32 -11.44
N LYS A 143 3.86 -3.15 -11.66
CA LYS A 143 4.39 -2.76 -12.97
C LYS A 143 5.53 -3.65 -13.43
N ALA A 144 6.42 -4.05 -12.53
CA ALA A 144 7.49 -4.99 -12.84
C ALA A 144 6.93 -6.37 -13.23
N ALA A 145 5.90 -6.84 -12.53
CA ALA A 145 5.18 -8.08 -12.82
C ALA A 145 4.33 -8.03 -14.09
N ALA A 146 4.00 -6.84 -14.61
CA ALA A 146 3.15 -6.66 -15.77
C ALA A 146 3.72 -5.61 -16.76
N ALA A 147 5.00 -5.79 -17.10
CA ALA A 147 5.78 -4.85 -17.90
C ALA A 147 5.15 -4.48 -19.26
N SER A 148 4.34 -5.36 -19.86
CA SER A 148 3.67 -5.12 -21.14
C SER A 148 2.49 -4.14 -21.05
N CYS A 149 2.02 -3.80 -19.86
CA CYS A 149 0.84 -2.94 -19.65
C CYS A 149 1.01 -1.96 -18.49
N VAL A 150 2.23 -1.47 -18.28
CA VAL A 150 2.57 -0.45 -17.28
C VAL A 150 1.66 0.78 -17.36
N ASP A 151 1.34 1.25 -18.57
CA ASP A 151 0.48 2.43 -18.77
C ASP A 151 -0.95 2.24 -18.22
N ARG A 152 -1.47 1.00 -18.28
CA ARG A 152 -2.78 0.66 -17.69
C ARG A 152 -2.73 0.75 -16.17
N ILE A 153 -1.69 0.18 -15.57
CA ILE A 153 -1.46 0.25 -14.12
C ILE A 153 -1.28 1.70 -13.67
N GLU A 154 -0.51 2.51 -14.40
CA GLU A 154 -0.33 3.94 -14.08
C GLU A 154 -1.65 4.71 -14.17
N THR A 155 -2.44 4.45 -15.21
CA THR A 155 -3.76 5.08 -15.40
C THR A 155 -4.71 4.74 -14.27
N ALA A 156 -4.72 3.48 -13.82
CA ALA A 156 -5.53 3.01 -12.70
C ALA A 156 -5.04 3.56 -11.35
N TYR A 157 -3.73 3.66 -11.16
CA TYR A 157 -3.11 4.17 -9.93
C TYR A 157 -3.27 5.69 -9.77
N THR A 158 -3.22 6.46 -10.86
CA THR A 158 -3.23 7.94 -10.79
C THR A 158 -4.38 8.51 -9.95
N PRO A 159 -5.65 8.07 -10.11
CA PRO A 159 -6.73 8.47 -9.22
C PRO A 159 -6.50 8.12 -7.74
N LEU A 160 -5.94 6.94 -7.43
CA LEU A 160 -5.65 6.51 -6.07
C LEU A 160 -4.63 7.40 -5.39
N GLY A 161 -3.50 7.65 -6.05
CA GLY A 161 -2.46 8.54 -5.54
C GLY A 161 -3.00 9.95 -5.27
N ARG A 162 -3.86 10.47 -6.16
CA ARG A 162 -4.54 11.75 -5.93
C ARG A 162 -5.48 11.72 -4.73
N GLN A 163 -6.24 10.64 -4.53
CA GLN A 163 -7.16 10.54 -3.40
C GLN A 163 -6.42 10.45 -2.07
N LEU A 164 -5.35 9.64 -1.99
CA LEU A 164 -4.49 9.57 -0.80
C LEU A 164 -3.86 10.93 -0.47
N LYS A 165 -3.35 11.64 -1.47
CA LYS A 165 -2.82 12.99 -1.28
C LYS A 165 -3.86 13.95 -0.74
N ARG A 166 -5.09 13.92 -1.28
CA ARG A 166 -6.21 14.75 -0.77
C ARG A 166 -6.54 14.41 0.67
N LEU A 167 -6.54 13.13 1.04
CA LEU A 167 -6.74 12.72 2.43
C LEU A 167 -5.62 13.23 3.34
N LEU A 168 -4.35 13.17 2.94
CA LEU A 168 -3.26 13.73 3.73
C LEU A 168 -3.37 15.24 3.93
N GLU A 169 -3.75 15.98 2.89
CA GLU A 169 -4.00 17.43 2.99
C GLU A 169 -5.18 17.73 3.92
N ALA A 170 -6.16 16.83 3.95
CA ALA A 170 -7.36 16.93 4.75
C ALA A 170 -7.15 16.56 6.24
N TYR A 171 -6.12 15.77 6.55
CA TYR A 171 -5.70 15.40 7.90
C TYR A 171 -4.30 15.97 8.16
N PRO A 172 -4.12 17.21 8.65
CA PRO A 172 -2.83 17.91 8.63
C PRO A 172 -1.73 17.35 9.55
N GLY A 173 -1.98 16.26 10.28
CA GLY A 173 -0.97 15.60 11.12
C GLY A 173 -0.56 16.38 12.37
N THR A 174 -1.23 17.50 12.64
CA THR A 174 -1.06 18.33 13.85
C THR A 174 -2.44 18.71 14.38
N ALA A 175 -2.62 18.66 15.69
CA ALA A 175 -3.85 19.06 16.38
C ALA A 175 -4.02 20.58 16.43
#